data_AF-A0A948YDI0-F1
#
_entry.id   AF-A0A948YDI0-F1
#
_cell.length_a   1.000
_cell.length_b   1.000
_cell.length_c   1.000
_cell.angle_alpha   90.00
_cell.angle_beta   90.00
_cell.angle_gamma   90.00
#
_symmetry.space_group_name_H-M   'P 1'
#
loop_
_entity.id
_entity.type
_entity.pdbx_description
1 polymer ?
#
loop_
_entity_poly.entity_id
_entity_poly.type
_entity_poly.pdbx_seq_one_letter_code
_entity_poly.pdbx_strand_id
1 'polypeptide(L)'
;MPKAIFEFTQHRNSYSVFVKNLESLTVTQIQEIELFVKQRKGIFNFQNYTFSIQKRVEFFEFYSLIQHLELDVVCIENIIEQVQSQRISFGQYKGMSYAELPDTYLIWLKNNYRGTDQENVLKEVEKRNL
;
A
#
# COMPACT_ATOMS: atom_id res chain seq x y z
N MET A 1 -4.39 30.33 2.75
CA MET A 1 -5.18 29.22 2.19
C MET A 1 -4.60 27.91 2.71
N PRO A 2 -5.38 26.84 2.89
CA PRO A 2 -4.84 25.54 3.31
C PRO A 2 -3.95 24.96 2.19
N LYS A 3 -2.82 24.36 2.58
CA LYS A 3 -1.93 23.63 1.66
C LYS A 3 -2.50 22.24 1.40
N ALA A 4 -2.36 21.71 0.19
CA ALA A 4 -2.78 20.33 -0.08
C ALA A 4 -1.87 19.34 0.66
N ILE A 5 -2.44 18.26 1.18
CA ILE A 5 -1.70 17.21 1.88
C ILE A 5 -1.69 15.96 1.00
N PHE A 6 -0.52 15.62 0.49
CA PHE A 6 -0.27 14.49 -0.38
C PHE A 6 0.30 13.32 0.42
N GLU A 7 -0.45 12.24 0.52
CA GLU A 7 0.03 10.96 1.06
C GLU A 7 0.47 10.08 -0.11
N PHE A 8 1.78 10.03 -0.33
CA PHE A 8 2.41 9.30 -1.42
C PHE A 8 2.54 7.82 -1.10
N THR A 9 2.21 6.96 -2.04
CA THR A 9 2.33 5.51 -1.91
C THR A 9 3.02 4.94 -3.14
N GLN A 10 4.17 4.30 -2.93
CA GLN A 10 4.92 3.63 -3.97
C GLN A 10 4.34 2.25 -4.27
N HIS A 11 4.20 1.93 -5.55
CA HIS A 11 3.90 0.57 -6.05
C HIS A 11 5.05 0.08 -6.94
N ARG A 12 4.98 -1.17 -7.39
CA ARG A 12 6.04 -1.82 -8.18
C ARG A 12 6.43 -1.03 -9.45
N ASN A 13 5.44 -0.54 -10.21
CA ASN A 13 5.63 0.14 -11.50
C ASN A 13 4.84 1.45 -11.60
N SER A 14 4.28 1.91 -10.49
CA SER A 14 3.41 3.08 -10.42
C SER A 14 3.53 3.70 -9.05
N TYR A 15 2.92 4.86 -8.87
CA TYR A 15 2.66 5.42 -7.56
C TYR A 15 1.24 5.97 -7.51
N SER A 16 0.69 6.06 -6.30
CA SER A 16 -0.56 6.74 -6.03
C SER A 16 -0.36 7.80 -4.96
N VAL A 17 -1.18 8.84 -4.99
CA VAL A 17 -1.15 9.91 -3.99
C VAL A 17 -2.58 10.17 -3.55
N PHE A 18 -2.82 10.02 -2.26
CA PHE A 18 -4.08 10.39 -1.64
C PHE A 18 -4.04 11.86 -1.19
N VAL A 19 -5.03 12.64 -1.59
CA VAL A 19 -5.15 14.06 -1.25
C VAL A 19 -6.05 14.20 -0.03
N LYS A 20 -5.45 14.18 1.16
CA LYS A 20 -6.16 14.02 2.44
C LYS A 20 -7.20 15.11 2.70
N ASN A 21 -6.89 16.34 2.32
CA ASN A 21 -7.74 17.51 2.57
C ASN A 21 -8.36 18.09 1.30
N LEU A 22 -8.63 17.26 0.28
CA LEU A 22 -9.18 17.70 -1.01
C LEU A 22 -10.41 18.62 -0.86
N GLU A 23 -11.33 18.27 0.03
CA GLU A 23 -12.57 19.03 0.29
C GLU A 23 -12.32 20.44 0.88
N SER A 24 -11.17 20.64 1.50
CA SER A 24 -10.77 21.93 2.06
C SER A 24 -10.03 22.82 1.06
N LEU A 25 -9.71 22.29 -0.13
CA LEU A 25 -9.01 23.03 -1.17
C LEU A 25 -9.97 23.89 -1.99
N THR A 26 -9.43 24.98 -2.53
CA THR A 26 -10.16 25.80 -3.50
C THR A 26 -10.27 25.07 -4.84
N VAL A 27 -11.27 25.45 -5.64
CA VAL A 27 -11.45 24.90 -7.00
C VAL A 27 -10.19 25.08 -7.86
N THR A 28 -9.51 26.23 -7.74
CA THR A 28 -8.27 26.51 -8.46
C THR A 28 -7.15 25.52 -8.09
N GLN A 29 -6.97 25.25 -6.81
CA GLN A 29 -5.97 24.27 -6.35
C GLN A 29 -6.30 22.86 -6.86
N ILE A 30 -7.58 22.48 -6.88
CA ILE A 30 -8.01 21.18 -7.43
C ILE A 30 -7.68 21.11 -8.94
N GLN A 31 -7.91 22.19 -9.69
CA GLN A 31 -7.58 22.27 -11.12
C GLN A 31 -6.06 22.20 -11.38
N GLU A 32 -5.24 22.80 -10.53
CA GLU A 32 -3.77 22.69 -10.61
C GLU A 32 -3.31 21.24 -10.41
N ILE A 33 -3.92 20.54 -9.45
CA ILE A 33 -3.64 19.11 -9.21
C ILE A 33 -4.08 18.26 -10.41
N GLU A 34 -5.29 18.50 -10.95
CA GLU A 34 -5.74 17.82 -12.17
C GLU A 34 -4.80 18.06 -13.35
N LEU A 35 -4.34 19.29 -13.54
CA LEU A 35 -3.42 19.65 -14.61
C LEU A 35 -2.09 18.91 -14.45
N PHE A 36 -1.54 18.88 -13.23
CA PHE A 36 -0.34 18.12 -12.89
C PHE A 36 -0.48 16.63 -13.24
N VAL A 37 -1.60 16.02 -12.88
CA VAL A 37 -1.90 14.61 -13.14
C VAL A 37 -2.04 14.36 -14.65
N LYS A 38 -2.79 15.22 -15.35
CA LYS A 38 -3.03 15.11 -16.79
C LYS A 38 -1.74 15.27 -17.60
N GLN A 39 -0.88 16.21 -17.26
CA GLN A 39 0.44 16.40 -17.90
C GLN A 39 1.32 15.15 -17.79
N ARG A 40 1.15 14.38 -16.70
CA ARG A 40 1.88 13.13 -16.44
C ARG A 40 1.16 11.88 -16.91
N LYS A 41 0.08 12.03 -17.69
CA LYS A 41 -0.78 10.92 -18.16
C LYS A 41 -1.29 10.05 -17.01
N GLY A 42 -1.48 10.65 -15.84
CA GLY A 42 -2.10 10.00 -14.69
C GLY A 42 -3.62 10.06 -14.74
N ILE A 43 -4.24 9.43 -13.75
CA ILE A 43 -5.69 9.42 -13.55
C ILE A 43 -5.97 9.94 -12.15
N PHE A 44 -6.83 10.96 -12.04
CA PHE A 44 -7.36 11.44 -10.77
C PHE A 44 -8.73 10.80 -10.52
N ASN A 45 -8.91 10.14 -9.38
CA ASN A 45 -10.18 9.59 -8.96
C ASN A 45 -10.75 10.45 -7.81
N PHE A 46 -11.81 11.18 -8.13
CA PHE A 46 -12.52 12.05 -7.18
C PHE A 46 -13.36 11.28 -6.15
N GLN A 47 -13.65 10.00 -6.37
CA GLN A 47 -14.43 9.21 -5.41
C GLN A 47 -13.61 8.80 -4.18
N ASN A 48 -12.31 8.54 -4.36
CA ASN A 48 -11.40 8.15 -3.28
C ASN A 48 -10.26 9.16 -3.07
N TYR A 49 -10.40 10.37 -3.61
CA TYR A 49 -9.45 11.48 -3.52
C TYR A 49 -7.99 11.09 -3.84
N THR A 50 -7.82 10.16 -4.77
CA THR A 50 -6.50 9.58 -5.09
C THR A 50 -6.19 9.77 -6.56
N PHE A 51 -4.97 10.19 -6.87
CA PHE A 51 -4.45 10.08 -8.23
C PHE A 51 -3.38 9.02 -8.36
N SER A 52 -3.23 8.47 -9.56
CA SER A 52 -2.24 7.43 -9.86
C SER A 52 -1.51 7.75 -11.17
N ILE A 53 -0.22 7.46 -11.19
CA ILE A 53 0.65 7.67 -12.35
C ILE A 53 1.46 6.39 -12.59
N GLN A 54 1.41 5.89 -13.83
CA GLN A 54 2.09 4.66 -14.27
C GLN A 54 3.58 4.92 -14.54
N LYS A 55 4.30 5.29 -13.48
CA LYS A 55 5.75 5.48 -13.50
C LYS A 55 6.33 4.99 -12.17
N ARG A 56 7.45 4.29 -12.23
CA ARG A 56 8.23 3.98 -11.03
C ARG A 56 8.94 5.27 -10.59
N VAL A 57 8.61 5.73 -9.39
CA VAL A 57 9.16 6.94 -8.76
C VAL A 57 9.33 6.64 -7.28
N GLU A 58 10.47 7.00 -6.70
CA GLU A 58 10.69 6.94 -5.26
C GLU A 58 10.21 8.23 -4.57
N PHE A 59 9.91 8.18 -3.27
CA PHE A 59 9.34 9.33 -2.56
C PHE A 59 10.22 10.58 -2.68
N PHE A 60 11.55 10.44 -2.59
CA PHE A 60 12.45 11.59 -2.71
C PHE A 60 12.37 12.24 -4.10
N GLU A 61 12.25 11.46 -5.17
CA GLU A 61 12.11 11.95 -6.54
C GLU A 61 10.78 12.68 -6.72
N PHE A 62 9.71 12.12 -6.15
CA PHE A 62 8.41 12.76 -6.14
C PHE A 62 8.45 14.09 -5.37
N TYR A 63 9.07 14.11 -4.19
CA TYR A 63 9.22 15.32 -3.39
C TYR A 63 9.99 16.41 -4.15
N SER A 64 11.13 16.06 -4.77
CA SER A 64 11.89 16.99 -5.60
C SER A 64 11.10 17.50 -6.80
N LEU A 65 10.28 16.66 -7.42
CA LEU A 65 9.41 17.04 -8.54
C LEU A 65 8.37 18.09 -8.13
N ILE A 66 7.76 17.90 -6.96
CA ILE A 66 6.77 18.82 -6.41
C ILE A 66 7.42 20.16 -6.06
N GLN A 67 8.61 20.15 -5.44
CA GLN A 67 9.36 21.36 -5.13
C GLN A 67 9.75 22.14 -6.40
N HIS A 68 10.19 21.45 -7.45
CA HIS A 68 10.60 22.10 -8.70
C HIS A 68 9.41 22.75 -9.45
N LEU A 69 8.21 22.21 -9.27
CA LEU A 69 6.99 22.78 -9.84
C LEU A 69 6.36 23.87 -8.97
N GLU A 70 6.96 24.18 -7.82
CA GLU A 70 6.47 25.19 -6.87
C GLU A 70 5.03 24.95 -6.42
N LEU A 71 4.60 23.68 -6.37
CA LEU A 71 3.28 23.31 -5.87
C LEU A 71 3.24 23.48 -4.34
N ASP A 72 2.29 24.29 -3.85
CA ASP A 72 2.15 24.56 -2.40
C ASP A 72 1.46 23.39 -1.67
N VAL A 73 2.20 22.30 -1.50
CA VAL A 73 1.70 21.04 -0.92
C VAL A 73 2.64 20.49 0.14
N VAL A 74 2.06 19.77 1.10
CA VAL A 74 2.76 19.00 2.13
C VAL A 74 2.78 17.54 1.68
N CYS A 75 3.96 16.95 1.55
CA CYS A 75 4.11 15.54 1.16
C CYS A 75 4.43 14.67 2.37
N ILE A 76 3.73 13.54 2.47
CA ILE A 76 3.91 12.51 3.48
C ILE A 76 4.11 11.18 2.74
N GLU A 77 5.08 10.38 3.17
CA GLU A 77 5.27 9.03 2.64
C GLU A 77 4.38 8.05 3.40
N ASN A 78 3.58 7.29 2.67
CA ASN A 78 2.79 6.17 3.17
C ASN A 78 3.47 4.86 2.74
N ILE A 79 4.13 4.23 3.71
CA ILE A 79 4.83 2.97 3.52
C ILE A 79 3.81 1.85 3.67
N ILE A 80 3.49 1.17 2.55
CA ILE A 80 2.73 -0.08 2.62
C ILE A 80 3.69 -1.15 3.14
N GLU A 81 3.49 -1.58 4.38
CA GLU A 81 4.10 -2.81 4.88
C GLU A 81 3.58 -3.98 4.02
N GLN A 82 4.41 -4.46 3.10
CA GLN A 82 4.14 -5.72 2.43
C GLN A 82 4.23 -6.82 3.47
N VAL A 83 3.09 -7.22 4.03
CA VAL A 83 2.97 -8.45 4.80
C VAL A 83 3.31 -9.58 3.84
N GLN A 84 4.58 -10.01 3.83
CA GLN A 84 4.98 -11.21 3.13
C GLN A 84 4.20 -12.36 3.75
N SER A 85 3.14 -12.77 3.07
CA SER A 85 2.33 -13.90 3.51
C SER A 85 3.22 -15.13 3.43
N GLN A 86 3.69 -15.62 4.58
CA GLN A 86 4.48 -16.84 4.64
C GLN A 86 3.66 -17.97 4.01
N ARG A 87 4.32 -18.79 3.18
CA ARG A 87 3.70 -19.90 2.47
C ARG A 87 4.17 -21.20 3.07
N ILE A 88 3.28 -22.17 3.16
CA ILE A 88 3.64 -23.50 3.62
C ILE A 88 4.48 -24.21 2.56
N SER A 89 5.62 -24.76 2.97
CA SER A 89 6.61 -25.36 2.06
C SER A 89 6.45 -26.87 1.87
N PHE A 90 5.51 -27.49 2.61
CA PHE A 90 5.33 -28.94 2.72
C PHE A 90 3.85 -29.36 2.83
N GLY A 91 3.61 -30.67 2.77
CA GLY A 91 2.29 -31.28 2.95
C GLY A 91 1.32 -31.03 1.79
N GLN A 92 0.04 -31.32 2.06
CA GLN A 92 -1.04 -31.26 1.07
C GLN A 92 -1.30 -29.84 0.53
N TYR A 93 -1.03 -28.81 1.33
CA TYR A 93 -1.32 -27.41 1.00
C TYR A 93 -0.08 -26.62 0.54
N LYS A 94 0.99 -27.30 0.13
CA LYS A 94 2.25 -26.68 -0.31
C LYS A 94 2.03 -25.53 -1.29
N GLY A 95 2.58 -24.35 -0.97
CA GLY A 95 2.51 -23.14 -1.78
C GLY A 95 1.36 -22.20 -1.43
N MET A 96 0.40 -22.62 -0.60
CA MET A 96 -0.64 -21.74 -0.04
C MET A 96 -0.09 -20.90 1.11
N SER A 97 -0.71 -19.74 1.35
CA SER A 97 -0.40 -18.95 2.54
C SER A 97 -0.87 -19.67 3.80
N TYR A 98 -0.15 -19.51 4.92
CA TYR A 98 -0.68 -19.89 6.24
C TYR A 98 -2.05 -19.24 6.52
N ALA A 99 -2.28 -18.04 5.98
CA ALA A 99 -3.56 -17.31 6.04
C ALA A 99 -4.72 -18.01 5.30
N GLU A 100 -4.44 -18.95 4.40
CA GLU A 100 -5.45 -19.63 3.58
C GLU A 100 -5.69 -21.07 4.04
N LEU A 101 -4.94 -21.55 5.03
CA LEU A 101 -5.07 -22.92 5.51
C LEU A 101 -6.38 -23.14 6.28
N PRO A 102 -7.03 -24.30 6.11
CA PRO A 102 -8.16 -24.70 6.95
C PRO A 102 -7.75 -24.82 8.41
N ASP A 103 -8.62 -24.40 9.33
CA ASP A 103 -8.35 -24.40 10.77
C ASP A 103 -8.05 -25.81 11.30
N THR A 104 -8.74 -26.84 10.78
CA THR A 104 -8.48 -28.25 11.10
C THR A 104 -7.06 -28.67 10.77
N TYR A 105 -6.52 -28.15 9.67
CA TYR A 105 -5.16 -28.44 9.24
C TYR A 105 -4.13 -27.66 10.06
N LEU A 106 -4.41 -26.39 10.42
CA LEU A 106 -3.57 -25.61 11.33
C LEU A 106 -3.46 -26.24 12.72
N ILE A 107 -4.57 -26.72 13.29
CA ILE A 107 -4.58 -27.43 14.58
C ILE A 107 -3.80 -28.75 14.47
N TRP A 108 -3.95 -29.47 13.37
CA TRP A 108 -3.15 -30.67 13.13
C TRP A 108 -1.65 -30.36 13.06
N LEU A 109 -1.26 -29.30 12.34
CA LEU A 109 0.13 -28.86 12.24
C LEU A 109 0.69 -28.47 13.61
N LYS A 110 -0.05 -27.70 14.42
CA LYS A 110 0.34 -27.31 15.79
C LYS A 110 0.71 -28.51 16.66
N ASN A 111 -0.03 -29.61 16.53
CA ASN A 111 0.15 -30.80 17.37
C ASN A 111 1.15 -31.81 16.79
N ASN A 112 1.31 -31.87 15.47
CA ASN A 112 2.03 -32.96 14.79
C ASN A 112 3.31 -32.52 14.07
N TYR A 113 3.44 -31.24 13.69
CA TYR A 113 4.60 -30.76 12.94
C TYR A 113 5.67 -30.19 13.88
N ARG A 114 6.92 -30.69 13.75
CA ARG A 114 8.10 -30.27 14.53
C ARG A 114 9.26 -29.76 13.66
N GLY A 115 8.95 -29.28 12.46
CA GLY A 115 9.95 -28.75 11.53
C GLY A 115 10.23 -27.26 11.74
N THR A 116 11.03 -26.69 10.84
CA THR A 116 11.46 -25.29 10.88
C THR A 116 10.33 -24.28 10.81
N ASP A 117 9.19 -24.66 10.21
CA ASP A 117 8.04 -23.76 10.02
C ASP A 117 7.07 -23.76 11.23
N GLN A 118 7.42 -24.43 12.35
CA GLN A 118 6.55 -24.55 13.53
C GLN A 118 6.20 -23.19 14.15
N GLU A 119 7.13 -22.24 14.18
CA GLU A 119 6.86 -20.88 14.65
C GLU A 119 5.80 -20.16 13.80
N ASN A 120 5.79 -20.39 12.49
CA ASN A 120 4.84 -19.76 11.58
C ASN A 120 3.43 -20.31 11.78
N VAL A 121 3.32 -21.62 12.04
CA VAL A 121 2.05 -22.28 12.39
C VAL A 121 1.51 -21.73 13.72
N LEU A 122 2.36 -21.62 14.75
CA LEU A 122 1.95 -21.11 16.06
C LEU A 122 1.47 -19.66 15.99
N LYS A 123 2.20 -18.80 15.28
CA LYS A 123 1.80 -17.39 15.05
C LYS A 123 0.44 -17.28 14.37
N GLU A 124 0.19 -18.10 13.35
CA GLU A 124 -1.09 -18.05 12.64
C GLU A 124 -2.25 -18.61 13.49
N VAL A 125 -1.98 -19.63 14.32
CA VAL A 125 -2.96 -20.16 15.27
C VAL A 125 -3.30 -19.13 16.35
N GLU A 126 -2.31 -18.47 16.94
CA GLU A 126 -2.52 -17.39 17.91
C GLU A 126 -3.30 -16.23 17.31
N LYS A 127 -2.94 -15.82 16.07
CA LYS A 127 -3.64 -14.75 15.34
C LYS A 127 -5.13 -15.05 15.13
N ARG A 128 -5.50 -16.32 14.99
CA ARG A 128 -6.88 -16.77 14.78
C ARG A 128 -7.60 -17.21 16.05
N ASN A 129 -6.93 -17.20 17.21
CA ASN A 129 -7.44 -17.74 18.48
C ASN A 129 -7.92 -19.20 18.37
N LEU A 130 -7.10 -20.08 17.76
CA LEU A 130 -7.39 -21.52 17.54
C LEU A 130 -6.65 -22.50 18.49
#